data_AF-A0A9W4G618-F1
#
_entry.id   AF-A0A9W4G618-F1
#
_cell.length_a   1.000
_cell.length_b   1.000
_cell.length_c   1.000
_cell.angle_alpha   90.00
_cell.angle_beta   90.00
_cell.angle_gamma   90.00
#
_symmetry.space_group_name_H-M   'P 1'
#
loop_
_entity.id
_entity.type
_entity.pdbx_description
1 polymer ?
#
loop_
_entity_poly.entity_id
_entity_poly.type
_entity_poly.pdbx_seq_one_letter_code
_entity_poly.pdbx_strand_id
1 'polypeptide(L)'
;MKKDSLCSQFQGAILGGVLAYELGQCWLTYGSVSPGKPAMELEDDPSLQPMISLLKTEVGHLQKPLSGALSPRSSGNAGRLISQLTQSLIQYQGFDAVDYGKRVQTQTKPLFKSASEVALVGLPLGLFFHDNLRALQPLDWKELEGVAEIQDGIGLMATVIAQMLTPHPDLHRLIPNLLPRLQPKTALTAKLEQVQTLLEHRASLETAVRQLTQAAKASSATFDSENWIALALSLYCFLTTPEDYSLTVLRSLQTGYHPELTVTLSGALSGAYQGLMGIPTRWRLAFSEKPLFSQTDPKIENNSVEFNNYETELLQLAHHLFAVWSGVYHPIPSHPACKTFAQSAVATPTQMRIQG
;
A
#
# COMPACT_ATOMS: atom_id res chain seq x y z
N MET A 1 -13.18 -12.07 -18.72
CA MET A 1 -13.39 -11.50 -17.37
C MET A 1 -13.96 -10.10 -17.52
N LYS A 2 -15.07 -9.78 -16.85
CA LYS A 2 -15.57 -8.40 -16.77
C LYS A 2 -14.55 -7.60 -15.98
N LYS A 3 -14.06 -6.49 -16.55
CA LYS A 3 -13.19 -5.58 -15.83
C LYS A 3 -14.02 -4.85 -14.78
N ASP A 4 -13.51 -4.85 -13.57
CA ASP A 4 -14.09 -4.13 -12.44
C ASP A 4 -14.16 -2.62 -12.72
N SER A 5 -15.13 -1.93 -12.13
CA SER A 5 -15.25 -0.47 -12.30
C SER A 5 -14.03 0.25 -11.71
N LEU A 6 -13.72 1.45 -12.21
CA LEU A 6 -12.61 2.24 -11.68
C LEU A 6 -12.77 2.51 -10.16
N CYS A 7 -14.00 2.69 -9.69
CA CYS A 7 -14.31 2.78 -8.26
C CYS A 7 -13.96 1.48 -7.51
N SER A 8 -14.27 0.31 -8.08
CA SER A 8 -13.85 -0.98 -7.53
C SER A 8 -12.32 -1.11 -7.46
N GLN A 9 -11.58 -0.58 -8.44
CA GLN A 9 -10.11 -0.56 -8.41
C GLN A 9 -9.54 0.33 -7.31
N PHE A 10 -10.15 1.51 -7.06
CA PHE A 10 -9.78 2.36 -5.92
C PHE A 10 -10.01 1.64 -4.59
N GLN A 11 -11.18 1.01 -4.44
CA GLN A 11 -11.53 0.23 -3.26
C GLN A 11 -10.58 -0.95 -3.06
N GLY A 12 -10.31 -1.71 -4.12
CA GLY A 12 -9.39 -2.84 -4.11
C GLY A 12 -7.97 -2.42 -3.72
N ALA A 13 -7.47 -1.30 -4.25
CA ALA A 13 -6.14 -0.79 -3.94
C ALA A 13 -5.97 -0.42 -2.45
N ILE A 14 -6.91 0.35 -1.90
CA ILE A 14 -6.85 0.81 -0.51
C ILE A 14 -7.13 -0.37 0.44
N LEU A 15 -8.28 -1.03 0.31
CA LEU A 15 -8.65 -2.14 1.19
C LEU A 15 -7.64 -3.29 1.06
N GLY A 16 -7.24 -3.63 -0.16
CA GLY A 16 -6.33 -4.73 -0.43
C GLY A 16 -4.92 -4.49 0.13
N GLY A 17 -4.44 -3.24 0.14
CA GLY A 17 -3.18 -2.89 0.80
C GLY A 17 -3.28 -3.01 2.32
N VAL A 18 -4.30 -2.40 2.92
CA VAL A 18 -4.45 -2.36 4.39
C VAL A 18 -4.80 -3.74 4.97
N LEU A 19 -5.65 -4.52 4.30
CA LEU A 19 -5.95 -5.89 4.70
C LEU A 19 -4.69 -6.75 4.66
N ALA A 20 -3.91 -6.65 3.59
CA ALA A 20 -2.65 -7.39 3.48
C ALA A 20 -1.67 -6.98 4.59
N TYR A 21 -1.58 -5.69 4.94
CA TYR A 21 -0.77 -5.22 6.07
C TYR A 21 -1.11 -5.97 7.37
N GLU A 22 -2.39 -6.07 7.72
CA GLU A 22 -2.83 -6.78 8.92
C GLU A 22 -2.50 -8.28 8.86
N LEU A 23 -2.64 -8.92 7.68
CA LEU A 23 -2.17 -10.30 7.49
C LEU A 23 -0.66 -10.43 7.74
N GLY A 24 0.14 -9.48 7.25
CA GLY A 24 1.59 -9.45 7.48
C GLY A 24 1.96 -9.23 8.95
N GLN A 25 1.21 -8.41 9.67
CA GLN A 25 1.38 -8.25 11.12
C GLN A 25 1.06 -9.54 11.88
N CYS A 26 -0.04 -10.20 11.52
CA CYS A 26 -0.40 -11.49 12.11
C CYS A 26 0.66 -12.56 11.79
N TRP A 27 1.20 -12.56 10.57
CA TRP A 27 2.27 -13.46 10.14
C TRP A 27 3.54 -13.31 10.97
N LEU A 28 3.98 -12.08 11.23
CA LEU A 28 5.13 -11.82 12.11
C LEU A 28 4.91 -12.36 13.52
N THR A 29 3.70 -12.21 14.04
CA THR A 29 3.33 -12.68 15.38
C THR A 29 3.24 -14.21 15.42
N TYR A 30 2.74 -14.84 14.37
CA TYR A 30 2.69 -16.31 14.28
C TYR A 30 4.09 -16.93 14.13
N GLY A 31 4.95 -16.34 13.28
CA GLY A 31 6.29 -16.83 13.01
C GLY A 31 7.30 -16.65 14.16
N SER A 32 7.03 -15.77 15.12
CA SER A 32 7.86 -15.56 16.31
C SER A 32 7.61 -16.57 17.43
N VAL A 33 6.55 -17.40 17.32
CA VAL A 33 6.26 -18.49 18.25
C VAL A 33 7.17 -19.68 17.92
N SER A 34 8.33 -19.74 18.56
CA SER A 34 9.19 -20.93 18.57
C SER A 34 8.43 -22.11 19.19
N PRO A 35 8.55 -23.35 18.69
CA PRO A 35 7.87 -24.50 19.26
C PRO A 35 8.36 -24.71 20.71
N GLY A 36 7.52 -24.38 21.69
CA GLY A 36 7.80 -24.58 23.12
C GLY A 36 7.78 -23.34 24.02
N LYS A 37 7.44 -22.14 23.52
CA LYS A 37 7.11 -20.98 24.37
C LYS A 37 5.64 -20.58 24.17
N PRO A 38 4.86 -20.34 25.25
CA PRO A 38 3.49 -19.87 25.12
C PRO A 38 3.47 -18.47 24.45
N ALA A 39 2.54 -18.29 23.52
CA ALA A 39 2.34 -17.07 22.74
C ALA A 39 1.67 -15.99 23.61
N MET A 40 2.42 -15.35 24.51
CA MET A 40 1.81 -14.68 25.66
C MET A 40 1.34 -13.22 25.45
N GLU A 41 1.29 -12.66 24.24
CA GLU A 41 0.90 -11.23 24.11
C GLU A 41 -0.09 -10.88 22.99
N LEU A 42 -0.44 -11.80 22.08
CA LEU A 42 -1.39 -11.51 20.98
C LEU A 42 -2.46 -12.58 20.73
N GLU A 43 -2.34 -13.79 21.31
CA GLU A 43 -3.49 -14.72 21.34
C GLU A 43 -4.64 -14.14 22.20
N ASP A 44 -4.35 -13.18 23.07
CA ASP A 44 -5.33 -12.52 23.92
C ASP A 44 -5.98 -11.26 23.29
N ASP A 45 -5.61 -10.85 22.06
CA ASP A 45 -6.36 -9.80 21.33
C ASP A 45 -7.50 -10.44 20.52
N PRO A 46 -8.76 -10.38 21.00
CA PRO A 46 -9.88 -11.01 20.31
C PRO A 46 -10.11 -10.44 18.90
N SER A 47 -9.64 -9.23 18.60
CA SER A 47 -9.83 -8.59 17.29
C SER A 47 -8.96 -9.19 16.18
N LEU A 48 -7.89 -9.92 16.52
CA LEU A 48 -6.97 -10.53 15.55
C LEU A 48 -7.23 -12.03 15.34
N GLN A 49 -8.05 -12.65 16.19
CA GLN A 49 -8.38 -14.07 16.11
C GLN A 49 -8.98 -14.53 14.77
N PRO A 50 -9.88 -13.77 14.12
CA PRO A 50 -10.40 -14.15 12.80
C PRO A 50 -9.29 -14.21 11.74
N MET A 51 -8.37 -13.24 11.75
CA MET A 51 -7.25 -13.15 10.81
C MET A 51 -6.19 -14.22 11.09
N ILE A 52 -5.93 -14.55 12.34
CA ILE A 52 -5.05 -15.66 12.73
C ILE A 52 -5.65 -17.00 12.31
N SER A 53 -6.96 -17.21 12.52
CA SER A 53 -7.68 -18.41 12.08
C SER A 53 -7.64 -18.56 10.55
N LEU A 54 -7.86 -17.46 9.85
CA LEU A 54 -7.73 -17.40 8.40
C LEU A 54 -6.33 -17.78 7.95
N LEU A 55 -5.29 -17.17 8.53
CA LEU A 55 -3.90 -17.53 8.23
C LEU A 55 -3.62 -19.00 8.54
N LYS A 56 -4.10 -19.57 9.65
CA LYS A 56 -3.94 -21.01 9.93
C LYS A 56 -4.57 -21.88 8.84
N THR A 57 -5.71 -21.44 8.27
CA THR A 57 -6.40 -22.16 7.20
C THR A 57 -5.69 -22.03 5.85
N GLU A 58 -5.27 -20.82 5.47
CA GLU A 58 -4.55 -20.58 4.20
C GLU A 58 -3.11 -21.09 4.24
N VAL A 59 -2.49 -21.02 5.41
CA VAL A 59 -1.05 -21.19 5.61
C VAL A 59 -0.69 -22.47 6.35
N GLY A 60 -1.66 -23.27 6.82
CA GLY A 60 -1.42 -24.58 7.43
C GLY A 60 -0.57 -25.54 6.58
N HIS A 61 -0.37 -25.22 5.29
CA HIS A 61 0.48 -25.94 4.36
C HIS A 61 1.75 -25.19 3.89
N LEU A 62 1.98 -23.91 4.23
CA LEU A 62 3.19 -23.20 3.76
C LEU A 62 4.38 -23.46 4.70
N GLN A 63 5.54 -23.70 4.09
CA GLN A 63 6.81 -23.88 4.79
C GLN A 63 7.28 -22.59 5.48
N LYS A 64 8.28 -22.71 6.36
CA LYS A 64 8.96 -21.59 7.06
C LYS A 64 9.30 -20.43 6.10
N PRO A 65 9.34 -19.18 6.57
CA PRO A 65 9.71 -18.03 5.75
C PRO A 65 11.05 -18.26 5.03
N LEU A 66 11.11 -17.88 3.75
CA LEU A 66 12.26 -18.15 2.88
C LEU A 66 13.49 -17.29 3.24
N SER A 67 13.26 -16.10 3.81
CA SER A 67 14.33 -15.29 4.39
C SER A 67 14.73 -15.82 5.77
N GLY A 68 16.02 -16.18 5.93
CA GLY A 68 16.60 -16.55 7.22
C GLY A 68 16.86 -15.36 8.17
N ALA A 69 16.69 -14.12 7.71
CA ALA A 69 16.79 -12.93 8.53
C ALA A 69 15.38 -12.50 8.98
N LEU A 70 15.10 -12.63 10.28
CA LEU A 70 13.98 -11.93 10.91
C LEU A 70 14.27 -10.44 10.85
N SER A 71 13.67 -9.75 9.88
CA SER A 71 13.88 -8.31 9.70
C SER A 71 13.18 -7.53 10.83
N PRO A 72 13.75 -6.40 11.30
CA PRO A 72 13.06 -5.52 12.24
C PRO A 72 11.69 -5.09 11.69
N ARG A 73 10.68 -4.96 12.55
CA ARG A 73 9.36 -4.44 12.18
C ARG A 73 9.45 -3.07 11.48
N SER A 74 8.58 -2.84 10.50
CA SER A 74 8.36 -1.53 9.85
C SER A 74 8.16 -0.42 10.90
N SER A 75 8.52 0.83 10.58
CA SER A 75 8.35 1.99 11.49
C SER A 75 6.91 2.40 11.62
N GLY A 76 6.20 2.36 10.48
CA GLY A 76 4.87 2.94 10.35
C GLY A 76 3.78 1.87 10.31
N ASN A 77 2.62 2.23 10.85
CA ASN A 77 1.37 1.55 10.54
C ASN A 77 0.98 1.92 9.11
N ALA A 78 1.22 1.03 8.15
CA ALA A 78 0.96 1.30 6.73
C ALA A 78 -0.52 1.61 6.48
N GLY A 79 -1.43 0.92 7.19
CA GLY A 79 -2.86 1.22 7.16
C GLY A 79 -3.16 2.67 7.55
N ARG A 80 -2.50 3.17 8.59
CA ARG A 80 -2.61 4.56 9.04
C ARG A 80 -2.01 5.55 8.04
N LEU A 81 -0.83 5.28 7.48
CA LEU A 81 -0.19 6.16 6.49
C LEU A 81 -1.07 6.33 5.24
N ILE A 82 -1.54 5.22 4.68
CA ILE A 82 -2.42 5.21 3.50
C ILE A 82 -3.71 5.97 3.82
N SER A 83 -4.35 5.68 4.96
CA SER A 83 -5.62 6.29 5.33
C SER A 83 -5.48 7.80 5.60
N GLN A 84 -4.45 8.23 6.32
CA GLN A 84 -4.21 9.64 6.64
C GLN A 84 -3.88 10.47 5.40
N LEU A 85 -3.09 9.94 4.47
CA LEU A 85 -2.82 10.62 3.20
C LEU A 85 -4.08 10.72 2.35
N THR A 86 -4.87 9.65 2.29
CA THR A 86 -6.14 9.66 1.54
C THR A 86 -7.12 10.70 2.11
N GLN A 87 -7.22 10.80 3.43
CA GLN A 87 -8.03 11.84 4.09
C GLN A 87 -7.54 13.26 3.75
N SER A 88 -6.22 13.48 3.74
CA SER A 88 -5.63 14.75 3.36
C SER A 88 -5.97 15.11 1.91
N LEU A 89 -5.80 14.17 0.98
CA LEU A 89 -6.16 14.34 -0.44
C LEU A 89 -7.64 14.71 -0.63
N ILE A 90 -8.53 14.07 0.12
CA ILE A 90 -9.97 14.38 0.06
C ILE A 90 -10.25 15.78 0.60
N GLN A 91 -9.68 16.13 1.76
CA GLN A 91 -9.94 17.41 2.43
C GLN A 91 -9.44 18.60 1.60
N TYR A 92 -8.26 18.47 0.99
CA TYR A 92 -7.61 19.55 0.24
C TYR A 92 -7.85 19.47 -1.28
N GLN A 93 -8.54 18.42 -1.74
CA GLN A 93 -8.75 18.12 -3.16
C GLN A 93 -7.42 18.10 -3.95
N GLY A 94 -6.37 17.61 -3.31
CA GLY A 94 -4.99 17.70 -3.77
C GLY A 94 -4.02 17.39 -2.63
N PHE A 95 -2.73 17.34 -2.94
CA PHE A 95 -1.71 17.03 -1.94
C PHE A 95 -1.31 18.28 -1.14
N ASP A 96 -1.49 18.23 0.18
CA ASP A 96 -1.00 19.22 1.13
C ASP A 96 0.04 18.57 2.05
N ALA A 97 1.33 18.87 1.82
CA ALA A 97 2.44 18.28 2.56
C ALA A 97 2.42 18.65 4.06
N VAL A 98 1.91 19.84 4.40
CA VAL A 98 1.87 20.35 5.78
C VAL A 98 0.79 19.64 6.58
N ASP A 99 -0.42 19.50 6.02
CA ASP A 99 -1.50 18.74 6.64
C ASP A 99 -1.13 17.27 6.77
N TYR A 100 -0.60 16.65 5.71
CA TYR A 100 -0.15 15.26 5.78
C TYR A 100 0.93 15.08 6.85
N GLY A 101 1.94 15.94 6.87
CA GLY A 101 3.00 15.98 7.89
C GLY A 101 2.43 16.05 9.31
N LYS A 102 1.43 16.92 9.56
CA LYS A 102 0.77 17.03 10.88
C LYS A 102 0.03 15.75 11.29
N ARG A 103 -0.65 15.08 10.35
CA ARG A 103 -1.39 13.82 10.64
C ARG A 103 -0.45 12.69 11.04
N VAL A 104 0.71 12.62 10.39
CA VAL A 104 1.71 11.57 10.63
C VAL A 104 2.72 11.94 11.73
N GLN A 105 2.84 13.21 12.14
CA GLN A 105 3.73 13.68 13.22
C GLN A 105 3.46 13.06 14.60
N THR A 106 2.30 12.45 14.81
CA THR A 106 2.02 11.64 16.01
C THR A 106 2.74 10.29 16.01
N GLN A 107 3.51 9.97 14.97
CA GLN A 107 4.37 8.79 14.88
C GLN A 107 5.81 9.15 15.28
N THR A 108 6.51 8.23 15.94
CA THR A 108 7.92 8.40 16.33
C THR A 108 8.78 8.66 15.08
N LYS A 109 9.48 9.80 15.02
CA LYS A 109 10.46 10.06 13.96
C LYS A 109 11.59 9.01 14.00
N PRO A 110 12.13 8.55 12.85
CA PRO A 110 11.78 8.94 11.48
C PRO A 110 10.47 8.29 10.98
N LEU A 111 9.75 8.99 10.09
CA LEU A 111 8.47 8.54 9.52
C LEU A 111 8.60 7.26 8.70
N PHE A 112 9.69 7.14 7.94
CA PHE A 112 10.03 5.97 7.15
C PHE A 112 11.36 5.39 7.64
N LYS A 113 11.49 4.07 7.70
CA LYS A 113 12.75 3.35 7.99
C LYS A 113 13.46 2.85 6.74
N SER A 114 12.75 2.75 5.62
CA SER A 114 13.33 2.31 4.35
C SER A 114 12.71 3.03 3.16
N ALA A 115 13.45 3.07 2.07
CA ALA A 115 12.95 3.60 0.80
C ALA A 115 11.72 2.83 0.30
N SER A 116 11.62 1.52 0.58
CA SER A 116 10.41 0.75 0.26
C SER A 116 9.15 1.24 0.99
N GLU A 117 9.25 1.79 2.21
CA GLU A 117 8.09 2.33 2.94
C GLU A 117 7.55 3.60 2.27
N VAL A 118 8.42 4.38 1.62
CA VAL A 118 8.05 5.59 0.88
C VAL A 118 7.10 5.27 -0.27
N ALA A 119 7.22 4.08 -0.88
CA ALA A 119 6.31 3.65 -1.95
C ALA A 119 4.84 3.61 -1.48
N LEU A 120 4.56 3.42 -0.19
CA LEU A 120 3.19 3.45 0.35
C LEU A 120 2.50 4.79 0.13
N VAL A 121 3.26 5.90 0.12
CA VAL A 121 2.75 7.26 -0.16
C VAL A 121 2.32 7.38 -1.63
N GLY A 122 3.04 6.72 -2.53
CA GLY A 122 2.72 6.70 -3.95
C GLY A 122 1.42 5.98 -4.29
N LEU A 123 0.87 5.16 -3.39
CA LEU A 123 -0.40 4.47 -3.60
C LEU A 123 -1.60 5.43 -3.72
N PRO A 124 -2.01 6.17 -2.66
CA PRO A 124 -3.15 7.07 -2.75
C PRO A 124 -2.91 8.25 -3.71
N LEU A 125 -1.65 8.67 -3.88
CA LEU A 125 -1.28 9.66 -4.90
C LEU A 125 -1.46 9.12 -6.32
N GLY A 126 -1.07 7.88 -6.57
CA GLY A 126 -1.30 7.19 -7.84
C GLY A 126 -2.78 7.08 -8.15
N LEU A 127 -3.62 6.73 -7.17
CA LEU A 127 -5.06 6.71 -7.33
C LEU A 127 -5.61 8.11 -7.67
N PHE A 128 -5.18 9.15 -6.96
CA PHE A 128 -5.70 10.50 -7.15
C PHE A 128 -5.22 11.20 -8.43
N PHE A 129 -3.97 10.96 -8.84
CA PHE A 129 -3.33 11.64 -9.97
C PHE A 129 -3.08 10.71 -11.18
N HIS A 130 -3.76 9.57 -11.30
CA HIS A 130 -3.48 8.58 -12.34
C HIS A 130 -3.62 9.10 -13.77
N ASP A 131 -4.49 10.07 -14.00
CA ASP A 131 -4.72 10.75 -15.27
C ASP A 131 -3.74 11.91 -15.52
N ASN A 132 -3.11 12.44 -14.47
CA ASN A 132 -2.15 13.55 -14.55
C ASN A 132 -0.98 13.39 -13.58
N LEU A 133 -0.17 12.35 -13.77
CA LEU A 133 1.02 12.09 -12.93
C LEU A 133 2.05 13.24 -12.95
N ARG A 134 2.01 14.13 -13.94
CA ARG A 134 2.88 15.34 -13.97
C ARG A 134 2.58 16.29 -12.82
N ALA A 135 1.36 16.25 -12.26
CA ALA A 135 0.99 17.02 -11.08
C ALA A 135 1.78 16.62 -9.83
N LEU A 136 2.45 15.45 -9.83
CA LEU A 136 3.32 15.02 -8.73
C LEU A 136 4.72 15.67 -8.76
N GLN A 137 5.17 16.16 -9.92
CA GLN A 137 6.51 16.76 -10.07
C GLN A 137 6.72 18.05 -9.26
N PRO A 138 5.77 19.02 -9.22
CA PRO A 138 5.97 20.26 -8.49
C PRO A 138 5.67 20.16 -6.99
N LEU A 139 5.25 18.99 -6.47
CA LEU A 139 4.90 18.85 -5.06
C LEU A 139 6.13 19.06 -4.17
N ASP A 140 5.96 19.87 -3.12
CA ASP A 140 7.04 20.15 -2.18
C ASP A 140 7.16 19.04 -1.15
N TRP A 141 8.12 18.14 -1.35
CA TRP A 141 8.41 17.01 -0.46
C TRP A 141 9.35 17.36 0.69
N LYS A 142 9.82 18.62 0.81
CA LYS A 142 10.84 19.02 1.79
C LYS A 142 10.40 18.79 3.24
N GLU A 143 9.11 18.94 3.51
CA GLU A 143 8.52 18.72 4.83
C GLU A 143 8.55 17.24 5.28
N LEU A 144 8.83 16.31 4.36
CA LEU A 144 8.91 14.86 4.64
C LEU A 144 10.33 14.35 4.91
N GLU A 145 11.35 15.24 5.00
CA GLU A 145 12.77 14.95 5.29
C GLU A 145 13.40 13.79 4.46
N GLY A 146 14.32 14.12 3.54
CA GLY A 146 15.36 13.19 3.08
C GLY A 146 15.29 12.70 1.62
N VAL A 147 16.15 13.28 0.77
CA VAL A 147 16.72 12.70 -0.47
C VAL A 147 15.81 12.53 -1.71
N ALA A 148 16.40 12.79 -2.88
CA ALA A 148 15.81 12.63 -4.21
C ALA A 148 15.25 11.21 -4.46
N GLU A 149 15.76 10.19 -3.76
CA GLU A 149 15.26 8.82 -3.85
C GLU A 149 13.81 8.65 -3.36
N ILE A 150 13.32 9.53 -2.47
CA ILE A 150 11.91 9.53 -2.03
C ILE A 150 10.98 9.81 -3.22
N GLN A 151 11.33 10.82 -4.02
CA GLN A 151 10.51 11.24 -5.15
C GLN A 151 10.46 10.15 -6.23
N ASP A 152 11.58 9.48 -6.48
CA ASP A 152 11.64 8.37 -7.44
C ASP A 152 10.75 7.20 -7.00
N GLY A 153 10.73 6.85 -5.70
CA GLY A 153 9.85 5.80 -5.17
C GLY A 153 8.35 6.15 -5.23
N ILE A 154 7.99 7.37 -4.83
CA ILE A 154 6.62 7.88 -4.91
C ILE A 154 6.15 7.89 -6.36
N GLY A 155 6.96 8.47 -7.26
CA GLY A 155 6.67 8.57 -8.68
C GLY A 155 6.55 7.20 -9.35
N LEU A 156 7.43 6.25 -9.01
CA LEU A 156 7.37 4.88 -9.48
C LEU A 156 6.05 4.23 -9.08
N MET A 157 5.72 4.21 -7.78
CA MET A 157 4.50 3.55 -7.30
C MET A 157 3.25 4.21 -7.89
N ALA A 158 3.20 5.54 -7.93
CA ALA A 158 2.09 6.27 -8.53
C ALA A 158 1.92 5.92 -10.02
N THR A 159 3.03 5.78 -10.75
CA THR A 159 3.01 5.36 -12.15
C THR A 159 2.54 3.92 -12.33
N VAL A 160 2.97 3.00 -11.45
CA VAL A 160 2.53 1.61 -11.47
C VAL A 160 1.02 1.54 -11.23
N ILE A 161 0.51 2.22 -10.20
CA ILE A 161 -0.92 2.27 -9.90
C ILE A 161 -1.70 2.84 -11.08
N ALA A 162 -1.26 3.98 -11.64
CA ALA A 162 -1.90 4.56 -12.81
C ALA A 162 -1.98 3.59 -13.99
N GLN A 163 -0.94 2.78 -14.22
CA GLN A 163 -0.97 1.74 -15.24
C GLN A 163 -2.02 0.67 -14.92
N MET A 164 -2.16 0.23 -13.66
CA MET A 164 -3.18 -0.76 -13.27
C MET A 164 -4.61 -0.28 -13.51
N LEU A 165 -4.85 1.03 -13.39
CA LEU A 165 -6.16 1.65 -13.62
C LEU A 165 -6.50 1.83 -15.11
N THR A 166 -5.54 1.63 -16.02
CA THR A 166 -5.84 1.68 -17.46
C THR A 166 -6.76 0.53 -17.90
N PRO A 167 -7.52 0.65 -18.99
CA PRO A 167 -8.40 -0.43 -19.46
C PRO A 167 -7.67 -1.72 -19.83
N HIS A 168 -6.46 -1.65 -20.37
CA HIS A 168 -5.67 -2.80 -20.81
C HIS A 168 -4.21 -2.66 -20.34
N PRO A 169 -3.94 -2.86 -19.05
CA PRO A 169 -2.58 -2.80 -18.51
C PRO A 169 -1.71 -3.89 -19.15
N ASP A 170 -0.59 -3.48 -19.75
CA ASP A 170 0.43 -4.42 -20.25
C ASP A 170 1.42 -4.72 -19.13
N LEU A 171 1.11 -5.73 -18.32
CA LEU A 171 1.93 -6.12 -17.17
C LEU A 171 3.31 -6.65 -17.58
N HIS A 172 3.43 -7.27 -18.77
CA HIS A 172 4.70 -7.78 -19.27
C HIS A 172 5.67 -6.64 -19.61
N ARG A 173 5.14 -5.49 -20.02
CA ARG A 173 5.93 -4.29 -20.31
C ARG A 173 5.96 -3.28 -19.16
N LEU A 174 5.40 -3.60 -18.00
CA LEU A 174 5.36 -2.69 -16.86
C LEU A 174 6.76 -2.19 -16.48
N ILE A 175 7.67 -3.09 -16.11
CA ILE A 175 9.04 -2.72 -15.71
C ILE A 175 9.86 -2.16 -16.90
N PRO A 176 9.83 -2.78 -18.11
CA PRO A 176 10.53 -2.23 -19.27
C PRO A 176 10.12 -0.80 -19.64
N ASN A 177 8.85 -0.42 -19.42
CA ASN A 177 8.37 0.94 -19.68
C ASN A 177 8.74 1.93 -18.56
N LEU A 178 9.00 1.44 -17.34
CA LEU A 178 9.37 2.25 -16.19
C LEU A 178 10.87 2.59 -16.19
N LEU A 179 11.73 1.62 -16.51
CA LEU A 179 13.20 1.79 -16.46
C LEU A 179 13.71 3.04 -17.21
N PRO A 180 13.27 3.36 -18.45
CA PRO A 180 13.74 4.54 -19.18
C PRO A 180 13.33 5.89 -18.55
N ARG A 181 12.37 5.87 -17.61
CA ARG A 181 11.84 7.08 -16.95
C ARG A 181 12.52 7.36 -15.62
N LEU A 182 13.28 6.40 -15.10
CA LEU A 182 13.99 6.51 -13.83
C LEU A 182 15.43 7.00 -14.06
N GLN A 183 16.02 7.55 -13.00
CA GLN A 183 17.43 7.92 -13.05
C GLN A 183 18.30 6.66 -13.20
N PRO A 184 19.24 6.63 -14.16
CA PRO A 184 20.10 5.47 -14.36
C PRO A 184 21.05 5.31 -13.18
N LYS A 185 21.42 4.05 -12.88
CA LYS A 185 22.41 3.67 -11.84
C LYS A 185 22.01 3.99 -10.40
N THR A 186 20.72 4.15 -10.10
CA THR A 186 20.22 4.21 -8.71
C THR A 186 19.98 2.81 -8.15
N ALA A 187 19.91 2.70 -6.82
CA ALA A 187 19.56 1.44 -6.13
C ALA A 187 18.17 0.91 -6.58
N LEU A 188 17.22 1.82 -6.81
CA LEU A 188 15.89 1.48 -7.30
C LEU A 188 15.94 0.89 -8.71
N THR A 189 16.61 1.57 -9.64
CA THR A 189 16.76 1.09 -11.03
C THR A 189 17.45 -0.27 -11.07
N ALA A 190 18.52 -0.47 -10.31
CA ALA A 190 19.20 -1.76 -10.21
C ALA A 190 18.30 -2.88 -9.66
N LYS A 191 17.42 -2.58 -8.69
CA LYS A 191 16.45 -3.55 -8.17
C LYS A 191 15.36 -3.90 -9.19
N LEU A 192 14.87 -2.93 -9.95
CA LEU A 192 13.90 -3.19 -11.02
C LEU A 192 14.50 -4.01 -12.16
N GLU A 193 15.76 -3.77 -12.54
CA GLU A 193 16.49 -4.59 -13.52
C GLU A 193 16.63 -6.05 -13.05
N GLN A 194 16.91 -6.26 -11.75
CA GLN A 194 16.91 -7.60 -11.16
C GLN A 194 15.54 -8.27 -11.23
N VAL A 195 14.47 -7.55 -10.88
CA VAL A 195 13.09 -8.08 -10.99
C VAL A 195 12.76 -8.43 -12.43
N GLN A 196 13.10 -7.57 -13.40
CA GLN A 196 12.88 -7.84 -14.82
C GLN A 196 13.58 -9.13 -15.26
N THR A 197 14.85 -9.28 -14.88
CA THR A 197 15.64 -10.48 -15.19
C THR A 197 14.99 -11.74 -14.59
N LEU A 198 14.55 -11.67 -13.33
CA LEU A 198 13.88 -12.78 -12.65
C LEU A 198 12.56 -13.18 -13.30
N LEU A 199 11.79 -12.19 -13.79
CA LEU A 199 10.53 -12.42 -14.52
C LEU A 199 10.79 -13.10 -15.87
N GLU A 200 11.78 -12.62 -16.63
CA GLU A 200 12.16 -13.19 -17.93
C GLU A 200 12.60 -14.65 -17.81
N HIS A 201 13.41 -14.96 -16.79
CA HIS A 201 13.88 -16.31 -16.53
C HIS A 201 12.84 -17.20 -15.84
N ARG A 202 11.64 -16.68 -15.53
CA ARG A 202 10.60 -17.38 -14.77
C ARG A 202 11.17 -18.02 -13.49
N ALA A 203 12.02 -17.28 -12.79
CA ALA A 203 12.68 -17.76 -11.59
C ALA A 203 11.64 -18.24 -10.56
N SER A 204 12.04 -19.14 -9.65
CA SER A 204 11.19 -19.52 -8.52
C SER A 204 11.13 -18.39 -7.47
N LEU A 205 10.11 -18.40 -6.61
CA LEU A 205 10.01 -17.45 -5.49
C LEU A 205 11.25 -17.49 -4.59
N GLU A 206 11.74 -18.70 -4.27
CA GLU A 206 12.97 -18.89 -3.49
C GLU A 206 14.19 -18.24 -4.16
N THR A 207 14.34 -18.42 -5.48
CA THR A 207 15.44 -17.80 -6.23
C THR A 207 15.33 -16.28 -6.23
N ALA A 208 14.11 -15.76 -6.42
CA ALA A 208 13.86 -14.32 -6.40
C ALA A 208 14.16 -13.72 -5.03
N VAL A 209 13.69 -14.34 -3.93
CA VAL A 209 14.01 -13.93 -2.56
C VAL A 209 15.51 -13.91 -2.36
N ARG A 210 16.19 -15.03 -2.64
CA ARG A 210 17.65 -15.14 -2.46
C ARG A 210 18.42 -14.06 -3.20
N GLN A 211 18.11 -13.81 -4.47
CA GLN A 211 18.83 -12.82 -5.29
C GLN A 211 18.51 -11.38 -4.87
N LEU A 212 17.24 -11.07 -4.62
CA LEU A 212 16.82 -9.72 -4.22
C LEU A 212 17.29 -9.35 -2.82
N THR A 213 17.48 -10.32 -1.92
CA THR A 213 18.01 -10.10 -0.57
C THR A 213 19.52 -10.27 -0.45
N GLN A 214 20.23 -10.77 -1.47
CA GLN A 214 21.67 -11.11 -1.38
C GLN A 214 22.57 -9.92 -1.00
N ALA A 215 22.18 -8.71 -1.39
CA ALA A 215 22.90 -7.48 -1.08
C ALA A 215 22.34 -6.72 0.14
N ALA A 216 21.39 -7.30 0.88
CA ALA A 216 20.83 -6.68 2.07
C ALA A 216 21.93 -6.58 3.14
N LYS A 217 22.51 -5.39 3.30
CA LYS A 217 23.37 -5.10 4.45
C LYS A 217 22.46 -4.89 5.66
N ALA A 218 22.87 -5.40 6.82
CA ALA A 218 22.28 -4.99 8.08
C ALA A 218 22.63 -3.51 8.31
N SER A 219 21.77 -2.62 7.81
CA SER A 219 21.91 -1.19 8.04
C SER A 219 21.46 -0.89 9.46
N SER A 220 22.32 -0.25 10.25
CA SER A 220 21.98 0.32 11.56
C SER A 220 21.45 1.74 11.45
N ALA A 221 21.23 2.24 10.22
CA ALA A 221 20.74 3.59 9.99
C ALA A 221 19.27 3.72 10.41
N THR A 222 18.90 4.92 10.84
CA THR A 222 17.52 5.28 11.17
C THR A 222 16.61 5.25 9.94
N PHE A 223 17.16 5.51 8.75
CA PHE A 223 16.52 5.38 7.46
C PHE A 223 17.50 4.77 6.45
N ASP A 224 17.09 3.72 5.75
CA ASP A 224 17.85 3.07 4.67
C ASP A 224 17.29 3.49 3.29
N SER A 225 17.90 4.51 2.70
CA SER A 225 17.47 5.12 1.43
C SER A 225 17.71 4.23 0.19
N GLU A 226 18.51 3.16 0.32
CA GLU A 226 18.80 2.24 -0.77
C GLU A 226 18.00 0.92 -0.68
N ASN A 227 17.25 0.73 0.42
CA ASN A 227 16.49 -0.48 0.64
C ASN A 227 15.15 -0.50 -0.09
N TRP A 228 15.21 -0.95 -1.35
CA TRP A 228 14.05 -1.17 -2.24
C TRP A 228 13.61 -2.64 -2.31
N ILE A 229 14.07 -3.50 -1.40
CA ILE A 229 13.88 -4.95 -1.49
C ILE A 229 12.42 -5.34 -1.32
N ALA A 230 11.69 -4.72 -0.39
CA ALA A 230 10.28 -5.03 -0.16
C ALA A 230 9.43 -4.64 -1.38
N LEU A 231 9.72 -3.48 -1.99
CA LEU A 231 9.08 -3.06 -3.24
C LEU A 231 9.40 -4.03 -4.39
N ALA A 232 10.66 -4.41 -4.56
CA ALA A 232 11.08 -5.35 -5.61
C ALA A 232 10.40 -6.72 -5.47
N LEU A 233 10.36 -7.27 -4.26
CA LEU A 233 9.67 -8.53 -3.97
C LEU A 233 8.17 -8.42 -4.20
N SER A 234 7.57 -7.28 -3.84
CA SER A 234 6.14 -7.05 -4.05
C SER A 234 5.77 -7.03 -5.54
N LEU A 235 6.56 -6.34 -6.36
CA LEU A 235 6.41 -6.31 -7.82
C LEU A 235 6.60 -7.69 -8.43
N TYR A 236 7.62 -8.42 -8.00
CA TYR A 236 7.85 -9.78 -8.48
C TYR A 236 6.69 -10.72 -8.12
N CYS A 237 6.20 -10.69 -6.88
CA CYS A 237 5.06 -11.53 -6.46
C CYS A 237 3.80 -11.17 -7.25
N PHE A 238 3.46 -9.88 -7.34
CA PHE A 238 2.32 -9.42 -8.12
C PHE A 238 2.42 -9.81 -9.61
N LEU A 239 3.55 -9.52 -10.26
CA LEU A 239 3.72 -9.75 -11.70
C LEU A 239 3.81 -11.23 -12.08
N THR A 240 4.15 -12.12 -11.14
CA THR A 240 4.10 -13.56 -11.36
C THR A 240 2.71 -14.16 -11.16
N THR A 241 1.81 -13.48 -10.41
CA THR A 241 0.46 -13.97 -10.10
C THR A 241 -0.62 -12.89 -10.19
N PRO A 242 -0.68 -12.08 -11.27
CA PRO A 242 -1.49 -10.86 -11.29
C PRO A 242 -3.00 -11.13 -11.27
N GLU A 243 -3.42 -12.32 -11.68
CA GLU A 243 -4.83 -12.73 -11.79
C GLU A 243 -5.40 -13.33 -10.49
N ASP A 244 -4.58 -13.49 -9.45
CA ASP A 244 -5.01 -14.06 -8.17
C ASP A 244 -4.46 -13.24 -7.01
N TYR A 245 -5.36 -12.49 -6.36
CA TYR A 245 -5.03 -11.64 -5.22
C TYR A 245 -4.53 -12.44 -4.04
N SER A 246 -5.19 -13.56 -3.72
CA SER A 246 -4.82 -14.41 -2.58
C SER A 246 -3.43 -14.95 -2.79
N LEU A 247 -3.16 -15.47 -3.98
CA LEU A 247 -1.87 -16.05 -4.33
C LEU A 247 -0.76 -14.99 -4.31
N THR A 248 -1.02 -13.78 -4.81
CA THR A 248 -0.08 -12.66 -4.73
C THR A 248 0.27 -12.33 -3.28
N VAL A 249 -0.73 -12.17 -2.41
CA VAL A 249 -0.52 -11.85 -0.99
C VAL A 249 0.21 -12.98 -0.26
N LEU A 250 -0.21 -14.24 -0.46
CA LEU A 250 0.41 -15.40 0.19
C LEU A 250 1.86 -15.61 -0.24
N ARG A 251 2.18 -15.44 -1.53
CA ARG A 251 3.57 -15.49 -2.02
C ARG A 251 4.42 -14.39 -1.41
N SER A 252 3.87 -13.19 -1.29
CA SER A 252 4.55 -12.07 -0.64
C SER A 252 4.82 -12.31 0.84
N LEU A 253 3.90 -12.96 1.57
CA LEU A 253 4.11 -13.37 2.96
C LEU A 253 5.28 -14.35 3.09
N GLN A 254 5.35 -15.34 2.19
CA GLN A 254 6.39 -16.37 2.18
C GLN A 254 7.80 -15.83 1.96
N THR A 255 7.94 -14.63 1.38
CA THR A 255 9.26 -14.00 1.20
C THR A 255 10.00 -13.83 2.53
N GLY A 256 9.27 -13.58 3.62
CA GLY A 256 9.82 -13.37 4.96
C GLY A 256 10.65 -12.09 5.11
N TYR A 257 10.76 -11.25 4.08
CA TYR A 257 11.50 -9.99 4.13
C TYR A 257 10.53 -8.82 4.32
N HIS A 258 10.54 -8.20 5.51
CA HIS A 258 9.53 -7.22 5.94
C HIS A 258 8.12 -7.62 5.46
N PRO A 259 7.63 -8.81 5.86
CA PRO A 259 6.42 -9.40 5.32
C PRO A 259 5.24 -8.43 5.35
N GLU A 260 5.07 -7.65 6.42
CA GLU A 260 4.08 -6.59 6.57
C GLU A 260 4.15 -5.53 5.46
N LEU A 261 5.34 -5.10 5.06
CA LEU A 261 5.51 -4.07 4.03
C LEU A 261 5.37 -4.69 2.63
N THR A 262 6.04 -5.82 2.38
CA THR A 262 6.03 -6.51 1.09
C THR A 262 4.60 -6.91 0.70
N VAL A 263 3.81 -7.42 1.65
CA VAL A 263 2.42 -7.82 1.38
C VAL A 263 1.50 -6.64 1.22
N THR A 264 1.73 -5.53 1.96
CA THR A 264 0.94 -4.30 1.79
C THR A 264 1.07 -3.78 0.37
N LEU A 265 2.30 -3.66 -0.14
CA LEU A 265 2.55 -3.21 -1.50
C LEU A 265 1.95 -4.18 -2.52
N SER A 266 2.13 -5.49 -2.32
CA SER A 266 1.59 -6.52 -3.23
C SER A 266 0.06 -6.53 -3.27
N GLY A 267 -0.57 -6.44 -2.10
CA GLY A 267 -2.02 -6.39 -1.95
C GLY A 267 -2.60 -5.12 -2.54
N ALA A 268 -1.93 -3.97 -2.38
CA ALA A 268 -2.34 -2.73 -3.02
C ALA A 268 -2.27 -2.81 -4.56
N LEU A 269 -1.18 -3.35 -5.11
CA LEU A 269 -1.01 -3.55 -6.56
C LEU A 269 -2.05 -4.50 -7.14
N SER A 270 -2.21 -5.67 -6.52
CA SER A 270 -3.17 -6.68 -6.95
C SER A 270 -4.62 -6.19 -6.80
N GLY A 271 -4.92 -5.47 -5.72
CA GLY A 271 -6.22 -4.84 -5.50
C GLY A 271 -6.53 -3.74 -6.51
N ALA A 272 -5.54 -2.91 -6.89
CA ALA A 272 -5.70 -1.93 -7.96
C ALA A 272 -5.97 -2.59 -9.32
N TYR A 273 -5.31 -3.73 -9.59
CA TYR A 273 -5.44 -4.47 -10.84
C TYR A 273 -6.79 -5.21 -10.93
N GLN A 274 -7.15 -5.99 -9.91
CA GLN A 274 -8.32 -6.86 -9.91
C GLN A 274 -9.60 -6.18 -9.41
N GLY A 275 -9.48 -5.08 -8.68
CA GLY A 275 -10.58 -4.43 -7.99
C GLY A 275 -11.01 -5.15 -6.71
N LEU A 276 -12.03 -4.58 -6.06
CA LEU A 276 -12.60 -5.11 -4.82
C LEU A 276 -13.09 -6.55 -4.96
N MET A 277 -13.63 -6.93 -6.12
CA MET A 277 -14.15 -8.27 -6.35
C MET A 277 -13.04 -9.33 -6.45
N GLY A 278 -11.80 -8.92 -6.71
CA GLY A 278 -10.62 -9.78 -6.65
C GLY A 278 -10.23 -10.18 -5.22
N ILE A 279 -10.65 -9.41 -4.20
CA ILE A 279 -10.32 -9.69 -2.80
C ILE A 279 -11.29 -10.74 -2.24
N PRO A 280 -10.79 -11.88 -1.70
CA PRO A 280 -11.64 -12.93 -1.16
C PRO A 280 -12.60 -12.42 -0.09
N THR A 281 -13.90 -12.71 -0.25
CA THR A 281 -14.93 -12.31 0.72
C THR A 281 -14.61 -12.81 2.13
N ARG A 282 -14.09 -14.03 2.29
CA ARG A 282 -13.66 -14.57 3.58
C ARG A 282 -12.58 -13.71 4.27
N TRP A 283 -11.68 -13.08 3.51
CA TRP A 283 -10.64 -12.22 4.06
C TRP A 283 -11.22 -10.88 4.49
N ARG A 284 -12.12 -10.31 3.68
CA ARG A 284 -12.84 -9.08 4.00
C ARG A 284 -13.68 -9.22 5.27
N LEU A 285 -14.42 -10.32 5.40
CA LEU A 285 -15.19 -10.64 6.60
C LEU A 285 -14.30 -10.82 7.83
N ALA A 286 -13.16 -11.52 7.72
CA ALA A 286 -12.22 -11.67 8.85
C ALA A 286 -11.59 -10.33 9.28
N PHE A 287 -11.41 -9.40 8.34
CA PHE A 287 -10.86 -8.06 8.59
C PHE A 287 -11.89 -7.10 9.21
N SER A 288 -13.17 -7.33 8.95
CA SER A 288 -14.28 -6.46 9.35
C SER A 288 -14.53 -6.35 10.87
N GLU A 289 -13.94 -7.23 11.68
CA GLU A 289 -14.20 -7.31 13.12
C GLU A 289 -13.37 -6.32 13.97
N LYS A 290 -12.69 -5.35 13.33
CA LYS A 290 -11.85 -4.32 13.96
C LYS A 290 -12.49 -2.92 13.83
N PRO A 291 -12.47 -2.04 14.87
CA PRO A 291 -12.76 -0.61 14.72
C PRO A 291 -11.48 0.25 14.56
N LEU A 292 -11.58 1.38 13.85
CA LEU A 292 -10.45 2.24 13.45
C LEU A 292 -9.89 3.13 14.58
N PHE A 293 -10.68 3.37 15.63
CA PHE A 293 -10.34 4.26 16.74
C PHE A 293 -10.56 3.56 18.08
N SER A 294 -9.51 3.39 18.87
CA SER A 294 -9.68 3.26 20.32
C SER A 294 -10.17 4.62 20.83
N GLN A 295 -11.43 4.76 21.22
CA GLN A 295 -11.88 5.97 21.92
C GLN A 295 -11.07 6.10 23.21
N THR A 296 -10.19 7.10 23.28
CA THR A 296 -9.59 7.58 24.53
C THR A 296 -10.08 8.97 24.90
N ASP A 297 -11.30 9.35 24.48
CA ASP A 297 -11.93 10.60 24.95
C ASP A 297 -13.16 10.31 25.83
N PRO A 298 -13.06 10.44 27.16
CA PRO A 298 -14.12 10.09 28.12
C PRO A 298 -15.27 11.12 28.19
N LYS A 299 -15.60 11.81 27.10
CA LYS A 299 -16.59 12.91 27.11
C LYS A 299 -17.75 12.80 26.12
N ILE A 300 -17.96 11.65 25.46
CA ILE A 300 -19.14 11.43 24.61
C ILE A 300 -19.91 10.20 25.08
N GLU A 301 -20.31 10.21 26.34
CA GLU A 301 -21.46 9.41 26.79
C GLU A 301 -22.73 10.18 26.39
N ASN A 302 -23.34 9.82 25.24
CA ASN A 302 -24.81 9.90 25.02
C ASN A 302 -25.30 9.76 23.57
N ASN A 303 -24.44 9.50 22.60
CA ASN A 303 -24.92 9.08 21.27
C ASN A 303 -24.52 7.62 21.06
N SER A 304 -25.50 6.76 20.79
CA SER A 304 -25.28 5.40 20.30
C SER A 304 -24.57 5.48 18.95
N VAL A 305 -23.24 5.59 18.97
CA VAL A 305 -22.40 5.55 17.77
C VAL A 305 -22.40 4.11 17.30
N GLU A 306 -23.06 3.84 16.18
CA GLU A 306 -22.97 2.56 15.47
C GLU A 306 -21.49 2.20 15.31
N PHE A 307 -21.11 0.99 15.73
CA PHE A 307 -19.76 0.48 15.53
C PHE A 307 -19.49 0.41 14.03
N ASN A 308 -18.79 1.41 13.48
CA ASN A 308 -18.38 1.39 12.09
C ASN A 308 -17.26 0.35 11.93
N ASN A 309 -17.55 -0.66 11.11
CA ASN A 309 -16.64 -1.70 10.69
C ASN A 309 -15.45 -1.09 9.90
N TYR A 310 -14.21 -1.49 10.20
CA TYR A 310 -12.99 -1.00 9.54
C TYR A 310 -12.98 -1.17 8.02
N GLU A 311 -13.56 -2.27 7.50
CA GLU A 311 -13.76 -2.44 6.05
C GLU A 311 -14.62 -1.31 5.49
N THR A 312 -15.74 -1.00 6.14
CA THR A 312 -16.68 0.05 5.71
C THR A 312 -16.00 1.42 5.67
N GLU A 313 -15.20 1.76 6.68
CA GLU A 313 -14.48 3.04 6.73
C GLU A 313 -13.46 3.16 5.59
N LEU A 314 -12.69 2.10 5.30
CA LEU A 314 -11.74 2.10 4.19
C LEU A 314 -12.45 2.17 2.82
N LEU A 315 -13.57 1.47 2.67
CA LEU A 315 -14.38 1.51 1.45
C LEU A 315 -15.00 2.89 1.23
N GLN A 316 -15.49 3.54 2.30
CA GLN A 316 -15.97 4.92 2.26
C GLN A 316 -14.85 5.88 1.90
N LEU A 317 -13.67 5.71 2.49
CA LEU A 317 -12.51 6.53 2.20
C LEU A 317 -12.09 6.42 0.72
N ALA A 318 -12.06 5.21 0.17
CA ALA A 318 -11.81 4.97 -1.25
C ALA A 318 -12.89 5.58 -2.15
N HIS A 319 -14.16 5.46 -1.74
CA HIS A 319 -15.29 6.04 -2.46
C HIS A 319 -15.21 7.58 -2.49
N HIS A 320 -14.91 8.22 -1.37
CA HIS A 320 -14.72 9.66 -1.30
C HIS A 320 -13.52 10.12 -2.13
N LEU A 321 -12.39 9.38 -2.11
CA LEU A 321 -11.23 9.70 -2.95
C LEU A 321 -11.62 9.67 -4.44
N PHE A 322 -12.35 8.62 -4.86
CA PHE A 322 -12.86 8.51 -6.22
C PHE A 322 -13.85 9.64 -6.57
N ALA A 323 -14.73 10.00 -5.63
CA ALA A 323 -15.71 11.06 -5.82
C ALA A 323 -15.06 12.45 -5.96
N VAL A 324 -13.99 12.72 -5.20
CA VAL A 324 -13.19 13.95 -5.35
C VAL A 324 -12.47 13.95 -6.69
N TRP A 325 -11.77 12.86 -7.04
CA TRP A 325 -11.06 12.77 -8.32
C TRP A 325 -12.00 12.95 -9.52
N SER A 326 -13.20 12.35 -9.47
CA SER A 326 -14.20 12.49 -10.54
C SER A 326 -14.92 13.85 -10.56
N GLY A 327 -14.64 14.73 -9.58
CA GLY A 327 -15.22 16.07 -9.49
C GLY A 327 -16.65 16.14 -8.97
N VAL A 328 -17.21 15.03 -8.47
CA VAL A 328 -18.61 14.96 -7.97
C VAL A 328 -18.72 15.28 -6.47
N TYR A 329 -17.60 15.29 -5.73
CA TYR A 329 -17.56 15.58 -4.30
C TYR A 329 -17.05 16.98 -4.00
N HIS A 330 -17.78 17.70 -3.15
CA HIS A 330 -17.40 19.02 -2.65
C HIS A 330 -17.35 18.95 -1.11
N PRO A 331 -16.16 18.91 -0.49
CA PRO A 331 -16.04 18.92 0.97
C PRO A 331 -16.66 20.21 1.53
N ILE A 332 -17.44 20.10 2.60
CA ILE A 332 -17.98 21.26 3.31
C ILE A 332 -16.78 22.06 3.86
N PRO A 333 -16.64 23.36 3.52
CA PRO A 333 -15.47 24.14 3.90
C PRO A 333 -15.49 24.42 5.41
N SER A 334 -14.77 23.60 6.18
CA SER A 334 -14.54 23.83 7.61
C SER A 334 -13.26 24.63 7.90
N HIS A 335 -12.45 24.96 6.88
CA HIS A 335 -11.18 25.66 7.06
C HIS A 335 -10.98 26.84 6.07
N PRO A 336 -10.59 28.05 6.53
CA PRO A 336 -10.41 29.23 5.68
C PRO A 336 -9.22 29.18 4.70
N ALA A 337 -8.43 28.10 4.68
CA ALA A 337 -7.31 27.92 3.75
C ALA A 337 -7.73 27.50 2.32
N CYS A 338 -9.02 27.19 2.10
CA CYS A 338 -9.57 26.74 0.81
C CYS A 338 -9.62 27.83 -0.29
N LYS A 339 -8.80 28.89 -0.20
CA LYS A 339 -8.91 30.06 -1.10
C LYS A 339 -7.79 30.25 -2.12
N THR A 340 -6.77 29.39 -2.19
CA THR A 340 -5.58 29.75 -2.99
C THR A 340 -5.07 28.72 -4.01
N PHE A 341 -5.70 27.56 -4.18
CA PHE A 341 -5.31 26.59 -5.21
C PHE A 341 -6.40 26.24 -6.23
N ALA A 342 -7.57 26.87 -6.15
CA ALA A 342 -8.71 26.63 -7.05
C ALA A 342 -8.49 27.03 -8.53
N GLN A 343 -7.26 27.36 -8.95
CA GLN A 343 -6.94 27.74 -10.34
C GLN A 343 -5.80 26.95 -10.99
N SER A 344 -5.24 25.93 -10.33
CA SER A 344 -4.30 25.03 -11.02
C SER A 344 -4.53 23.58 -10.60
N ALA A 345 -4.95 22.77 -11.57
CA ALA A 345 -5.18 21.33 -11.49
C ALA A 345 -6.40 20.84 -10.68
N VAL A 346 -7.60 21.27 -11.07
CA VAL A 346 -8.75 20.34 -11.01
C VAL A 346 -8.50 19.29 -12.10
N ALA A 347 -8.27 18.03 -11.70
CA ALA A 347 -8.30 16.90 -12.63
C ALA A 347 -9.67 16.90 -13.32
N THR A 348 -9.71 17.44 -14.53
CA THR A 348 -10.92 17.49 -15.33
C THR A 348 -10.97 16.17 -16.09
N PRO A 349 -12.02 15.34 -15.94
CA PRO A 349 -12.15 14.12 -16.73
C PRO A 349 -12.24 14.51 -18.20
N THR A 350 -11.20 14.19 -18.96
CA THR A 350 -11.22 14.43 -20.41
C THR A 350 -12.12 13.38 -21.05
N GLN A 351 -13.37 13.78 -21.33
CA GLN A 351 -14.35 13.16 -22.23
C GLN A 351 -14.82 11.72 -21.92
N MET A 352 -15.95 11.60 -21.19
CA MET A 352 -16.95 10.59 -21.57
C MET A 352 -17.58 11.02 -22.91
N ARG A 353 -17.02 10.52 -24.02
CA ARG A 353 -17.67 10.62 -25.33
C ARG A 353 -18.71 9.52 -25.42
N ILE A 354 -19.96 9.86 -25.11
CA ILE A 354 -21.13 9.05 -25.44
C ILE A 354 -21.21 8.98 -26.96
N GLN A 355 -20.95 7.81 -27.55
CA GLN A 355 -21.40 7.53 -28.92
C GLN A 355 -22.81 6.94 -28.83
N GLY A 356 -23.77 7.72 -29.31
CA GLY A 356 -25.07 7.22 -29.74
C GLY A 356 -25.06 6.79 -31.19
#